data_AF-A0A3A9EMU6-F1
#
_entry.id   AF-A0A3A9EMU6-F1
#
_cell.length_a   1.000
_cell.length_b   1.000
_cell.length_c   1.000
_cell.angle_alpha   90.00
_cell.angle_beta   90.00
_cell.angle_gamma   90.00
#
_symmetry.space_group_name_H-M   'P 1'
#
loop_
_entity.id
_entity.type
_entity.pdbx_description
1 polymer ?
#
loop_
_entity_poly.entity_id
_entity_poly.type
_entity_poly.pdbx_seq_one_letter_code
_entity_poly.pdbx_strand_id
1 'polypeptide(L)' 'MLALKGGWALICDGKERPLERPKRKNPKHLAPTGRQVPEACLGSNRKLRAALGEMSTGRP' A
#
# COMPACT_ATOMS: atom_id res chain seq x y z
N MET A 1 -0.15 0.32 -0.90
CA MET A 1 -0.83 0.36 -2.21
C MET A 1 -2.22 -0.24 -2.09
N LEU A 2 -3.15 0.16 -2.97
CA LEU A 2 -4.55 -0.28 -2.97
C LEU A 2 -4.91 -0.95 -4.30
N ALA A 3 -5.51 -2.15 -4.25
CA ALA A 3 -6.12 -2.78 -5.42
C ALA A 3 -7.59 -3.14 -5.14
N LEU A 4 -8.50 -2.86 -6.07
CA LEU A 4 -9.92 -3.19 -5.91
C LEU A 4 -10.23 -4.58 -6.48
N LYS A 5 -10.66 -5.52 -5.63
CA LYS A 5 -11.12 -6.86 -6.02
C LYS A 5 -12.47 -7.15 -5.40
N GLY A 6 -13.52 -7.29 -6.22
CA GLY A 6 -14.88 -7.58 -5.78
C GLY A 6 -15.45 -6.55 -4.80
N GLY A 7 -15.17 -5.26 -5.02
CA GLY A 7 -15.60 -4.16 -4.14
C GLY A 7 -14.76 -3.97 -2.87
N TRP A 8 -13.74 -4.78 -2.65
CA TRP A 8 -12.80 -4.65 -1.53
C TRP A 8 -11.47 -4.11 -2.00
N ALA A 9 -10.85 -3.33 -1.12
CA ALA A 9 -9.54 -2.78 -1.35
C ALA A 9 -8.48 -3.64 -0.64
N LEU A 10 -7.43 -4.07 -1.35
CA LEU A 10 -6.32 -4.83 -0.81
C LEU A 10 -5.19 -3.89 -0.40
N ILE A 11 -4.78 -3.95 0.87
CA ILE A 11 -3.75 -3.08 1.45
C ILE A 11 -2.53 -3.91 1.84
N CYS A 12 -1.37 -3.44 1.39
CA CYS A 12 -0.05 -3.95 1.78
C CYS A 12 0.86 -2.83 2.25
N ASP A 13 1.67 -3.12 3.27
CA ASP A 13 2.76 -2.29 3.79
C ASP A 13 4.13 -3.00 3.74
N GLY A 14 4.16 -4.29 3.42
CA GLY A 14 5.39 -5.08 3.33
C GLY A 14 6.02 -5.45 4.68
N LYS A 15 5.35 -5.15 5.81
CA LYS A 15 5.76 -5.50 7.17
C LYS A 15 4.67 -6.31 7.88
N GLU A 16 3.62 -5.65 8.35
CA GLU A 16 2.48 -6.29 9.01
C GLU A 16 1.53 -6.93 8.00
N ARG A 17 1.45 -6.32 6.81
CA ARG A 17 0.60 -6.72 5.68
C ARG A 17 1.49 -6.94 4.48
N PRO A 18 2.13 -8.12 4.37
CA PRO A 18 2.99 -8.44 3.25
C PRO A 18 2.16 -8.67 1.97
N LEU A 19 2.82 -8.64 0.80
CA LEU A 19 2.19 -8.77 -0.51
C LEU A 19 1.44 -10.10 -0.69
N GLU A 20 1.93 -11.16 -0.05
CA GLU A 20 1.38 -12.51 -0.06
C GLU A 20 0.13 -12.62 0.81
N ARG A 21 -0.03 -11.75 1.82
CA ARG A 21 -1.17 -11.72 2.74
C ARG A 21 -1.72 -10.29 2.91
N PRO A 22 -2.30 -9.72 1.83
CA PRO A 22 -2.87 -8.38 1.85
C PRO A 22 -4.06 -8.29 2.80
N LYS A 23 -4.24 -7.12 3.43
CA LYS A 23 -5.45 -6.85 4.23
C LYS A 23 -6.58 -6.37 3.34
N ARG A 24 -7.75 -6.99 3.45
CA ARG A 24 -8.99 -6.49 2.84
C ARG A 24 -9.53 -5.31 3.66
N LYS A 25 -9.86 -4.20 3.00
CA LYS A 25 -10.48 -3.01 3.61
C LYS A 25 -11.65 -2.57 2.75
N ASN A 26 -12.75 -2.22 3.39
CA ASN A 26 -13.86 -1.61 2.70
C ASN A 26 -13.45 -0.20 2.24
N PRO A 27 -13.62 0.17 0.94
CA PRO A 27 -13.31 1.51 0.45
C PRO A 27 -13.91 2.65 1.29
N LYS A 28 -15.09 2.44 1.90
CA LYS A 28 -15.73 3.43 2.78
C LYS A 28 -14.92 3.79 4.04
N HIS A 29 -13.92 2.98 4.39
CA HIS A 29 -13.02 3.20 5.54
C HIS A 29 -11.61 3.65 5.11
N LEU A 30 -11.46 4.11 3.88
CA LEU A 30 -10.20 4.61 3.33
C LEU A 30 -10.31 6.10 3.09
N ALA A 31 -9.25 6.82 3.47
CA ALA A 31 -9.04 8.20 3.07
C ALA A 31 -7.97 8.23 1.97
N PRO A 32 -8.26 8.81 0.79
CA PRO A 32 -7.26 8.96 -0.25
C PRO A 32 -6.16 9.93 0.22
N THR A 33 -4.90 9.57 0.00
CA THR A 33 -3.76 10.41 0.35
C THR A 33 -3.30 11.31 -0.80
N GLY A 34 -3.87 11.14 -2.01
CA GLY A 34 -3.43 11.82 -3.24
C GLY A 34 -2.04 11.39 -3.73
N ARG A 35 -1.38 10.50 -2.99
CA ARG A 35 -0.01 10.05 -3.25
C ARG A 35 -0.03 8.64 -3.84
N GLN A 36 0.80 8.43 -4.86
CA GLN A 36 0.94 7.14 -5.53
C GLN A 36 2.38 6.66 -5.43
N VAL A 37 2.55 5.34 -5.40
CA VAL A 37 3.86 4.69 -5.43
C VAL A 37 3.95 3.94 -6.76
N PRO A 38 5.10 3.96 -7.45
CA PRO A 38 5.27 3.22 -8.70
C PRO A 38 4.99 1.72 -8.54
N GLU A 39 4.39 1.09 -9.55
CA GLU A 39 4.08 -0.34 -9.53
C GLU A 39 5.34 -1.21 -9.35
N ALA A 40 6.51 -0.77 -9.81
CA ALA A 40 7.78 -1.47 -9.63
C ALA A 40 8.11 -1.74 -8.14
N CYS A 41 7.58 -0.94 -7.22
CA CYS A 41 7.75 -1.13 -5.78
C CYS A 41 6.95 -2.32 -5.22
N LEU A 42 5.95 -2.83 -5.97
CA LEU A 42 5.19 -4.05 -5.63
C LEU A 42 5.96 -5.35 -5.93
N GLY A 43 7.20 -5.28 -6.41
CA GLY A 43 8.00 -6.47 -6.70
C GLY A 43 8.49 -7.24 -5.47
N SER A 44 8.55 -6.61 -4.28
CA SER A 44 8.87 -7.30 -3.03
C SER A 44 8.47 -6.50 -1.79
N ASN A 45 8.28 -7.20 -0.67
CA ASN A 45 8.02 -6.58 0.65
C ASN A 45 9.12 -5.60 1.08
N ARG A 46 10.37 -5.80 0.63
CA ARG A 46 11.49 -4.87 0.91
C ARG A 46 11.34 -3.57 0.12
N LYS A 47 11.04 -3.65 -1.18
CA LYS A 47 10.86 -2.47 -2.04
C LYS A 47 9.64 -1.65 -1.60
N LEU A 48 8.55 -2.32 -1.24
CA LEU A 48 7.34 -1.67 -0.76
C LEU A 48 7.58 -0.90 0.55
N ARG A 49 8.30 -1.49 1.52
CA ARG A 49 8.65 -0.81 2.77
C ARG A 49 9.51 0.42 2.55
N ALA A 50 10.51 0.34 1.66
CA ALA A 50 11.37 1.48 1.35
C ALA A 50 10.55 2.64 0.76
N ALA A 51 9.75 2.37 -0.27
CA ALA A 51 8.94 3.37 -0.92
C ALA A 51 7.89 4.00 0.01
N LEU A 52 7.26 3.22 0.89
CA LEU A 52 6.33 3.75 1.89
C LEU A 52 7.03 4.54 3.00
N GLY A 53 8.25 4.13 3.37
CA GLY A 53 9.08 4.84 4.34
C GLY A 53 9.40 6.26 3.88
N GLU A 54 9.89 6.41 2.64
CA GLU A 54 10.17 7.70 2.01
C GLU A 54 8.95 8.64 2.03
N MET A 55 7.75 8.08 1.84
CA MET A 55 6.50 8.83 1.81
C MET A 55 5.95 9.18 3.20
N SER A 56 6.33 8.43 4.24
CA SER A 56 5.90 8.64 5.64
C SER A 56 6.76 9.67 6.38
N THR A 57 8.06 9.74 6.05
CA THR A 57 8.96 10.77 6.54
C THR A 57 8.65 12.06 5.79
N GLY A 58 7.87 12.95 6.38
CA GLY A 58 7.40 14.19 5.76
C GLY A 58 8.54 15.14 5.35
N ARG A 59 9.21 14.85 4.24
CA ARG A 59 9.95 15.83 3.46
C ARG A 59 9.03 16.22 2.29
N PRO A 60 8.76 17.52 2.08
CA PRO A 60 7.85 18.00 1.05
C PRO A 60 8.28 17.57 -0.36
#